data_AF-A0A533VZN2-F1
#
_entry.id   AF-A0A533VZN2-F1
#
_cell.length_a   1.000
_cell.length_b   1.000
_cell.length_c   1.000
_cell.angle_alpha   90.00
_cell.angle_beta   90.00
_cell.angle_gamma   90.00
#
_symmetry.space_group_name_H-M   'P 1'
#
loop_
_entity.id
_entity.type
_entity.pdbx_description
1 polymer ?
#
loop_
_entity_poly.entity_id
_entity_poly.type
_entity_poly.pdbx_seq_one_letter_code
_entity_poly.pdbx_strand_id
1 'polypeptide(L)'
;MLRDEEEVVRGLQSEIELGREEALLYLKILREGGIPRAEKNRSTEILLSRGMILLSGDGSRFIALHPRLGIANYFRTYQERVTRELRERRMRVDRLILELIPVYEATTEKKLAEQGGK
;
A
#
# COMPACT_ATOMS: atom_id res chain seq x y z
N MET A 1 -2.51 10.78 -29.72
CA MET A 1 -2.13 9.36 -29.74
C MET A 1 -2.43 8.79 -28.37
N LEU A 2 -3.44 7.90 -28.26
CA LEU A 2 -3.53 7.05 -27.07
C LEU A 2 -2.24 6.21 -27.05
N ARG A 3 -1.52 6.20 -25.92
CA ARG A 3 -0.54 5.14 -25.68
C ARG A 3 -1.24 3.79 -25.86
N ASP A 4 -0.49 2.79 -26.30
CA ASP A 4 -0.96 1.40 -26.29
C ASP A 4 -1.57 1.11 -24.91
N GLU A 5 -2.78 0.57 -24.86
CA GLU A 5 -3.49 0.26 -23.61
C GLU A 5 -2.61 -0.59 -22.69
N GLU A 6 -1.84 -1.51 -23.28
CA GLU A 6 -0.88 -2.33 -22.55
C GLU A 6 0.32 -1.54 -22.01
N GLU A 7 0.72 -0.44 -22.63
CA GLU A 7 1.72 0.47 -22.08
C GLU A 7 1.15 1.24 -20.88
N VAL A 8 -0.11 1.68 -20.96
CA VAL A 8 -0.79 2.35 -19.84
C VAL A 8 -0.99 1.39 -18.67
N VAL A 9 -1.45 0.17 -18.93
CA VAL A 9 -1.58 -0.88 -17.89
C VAL A 9 -0.23 -1.14 -17.25
N ARG A 10 0.83 -1.33 -18.03
CA ARG A 10 2.19 -1.53 -17.49
C ARG A 10 2.64 -0.35 -16.60
N GLY A 11 2.39 0.88 -17.01
CA GLY A 11 2.68 2.06 -16.19
C GLY A 11 1.87 2.11 -14.89
N LEU A 12 0.59 1.73 -14.93
CA LEU A 12 -0.25 1.63 -13.74
C LEU A 12 0.25 0.52 -12.79
N GLN A 13 0.80 -0.56 -13.34
CA GLN A 13 1.38 -1.63 -12.53
C GLN A 13 2.72 -1.22 -11.88
N SER A 14 3.63 -0.60 -12.65
CA SER A 14 4.98 -0.27 -12.18
C SER A 14 5.02 0.95 -11.26
N GLU A 15 4.26 2.01 -11.60
CA GLU A 15 4.40 3.30 -10.91
C GLU A 15 3.44 3.46 -9.72
N ILE A 16 2.29 2.78 -9.75
CA ILE A 16 1.25 2.90 -8.71
C ILE A 16 0.76 1.56 -8.18
N GLU A 17 1.52 0.49 -8.37
CA GLU A 17 1.30 -0.85 -7.80
C GLU A 17 -0.16 -1.33 -7.92
N LEU A 18 -0.83 -1.04 -9.04
CA LEU A 18 -2.13 -1.64 -9.32
C LEU A 18 -1.90 -3.05 -9.87
N GLY A 19 -2.71 -4.01 -9.42
CA GLY A 19 -2.81 -5.30 -10.08
C GLY A 19 -3.35 -5.15 -11.51
N ARG A 20 -3.09 -6.13 -12.39
CA ARG A 20 -3.55 -6.05 -13.79
C ARG A 20 -5.07 -5.86 -13.88
N GLU A 21 -5.84 -6.60 -13.09
CA GLU A 21 -7.30 -6.49 -13.03
C GLU A 21 -7.76 -5.10 -12.56
N GLU A 22 -7.05 -4.50 -11.61
CA GLU A 22 -7.35 -3.16 -11.09
C GLU A 22 -7.06 -2.07 -12.13
N ALA A 23 -5.92 -2.18 -12.83
CA ALA A 23 -5.55 -1.28 -13.91
C ALA A 23 -6.57 -1.33 -15.06
N LEU A 24 -6.94 -2.54 -15.50
CA LEU A 24 -7.95 -2.73 -16.55
C LEU A 24 -9.32 -2.19 -16.11
N LEU A 25 -9.74 -2.47 -14.88
CA LEU A 25 -10.99 -1.94 -14.34
C LEU A 25 -10.96 -0.41 -14.27
N TYR A 26 -9.88 0.19 -13.80
CA TYR A 26 -9.74 1.63 -13.74
C TYR A 26 -9.85 2.28 -15.13
N LEU A 27 -9.20 1.67 -16.14
CA LEU A 27 -9.31 2.12 -17.54
C LEU A 27 -10.71 1.91 -18.12
N LYS A 28 -11.41 0.83 -17.75
CA LYS A 28 -12.82 0.62 -18.13
C LYS A 28 -13.70 1.75 -17.58
N ILE A 29 -13.57 2.04 -16.28
CA ILE A 29 -14.35 3.09 -15.59
C ILE A 29 -14.07 4.47 -16.21
N LEU A 30 -12.81 4.78 -16.53
CA LEU A 30 -12.44 6.04 -17.19
C LEU A 30 -13.05 6.17 -18.59
N ARG A 31 -13.12 5.08 -19.36
CA ARG A 31 -13.67 5.06 -20.72
C ARG A 31 -15.20 5.14 -20.74
N GLU A 32 -15.85 4.41 -19.83
CA GLU A 32 -17.31 4.28 -19.78
C GLU A 32 -17.98 5.37 -18.92
N GLY A 33 -17.19 6.22 -18.25
CA GLY A 33 -17.68 7.22 -17.30
C GLY A 33 -18.19 6.64 -15.97
N GLY A 34 -18.10 5.32 -15.80
CA GLY A 34 -18.44 4.61 -14.57
C GLY A 34 -19.01 3.23 -14.83
N ILE A 35 -19.03 2.37 -13.80
CA ILE A 35 -19.66 1.03 -13.85
C ILE A 35 -20.81 0.94 -12.83
N PRO A 36 -21.84 0.11 -13.06
CA PRO A 36 -22.89 -0.15 -12.08
C PRO A 36 -22.35 -0.66 -10.74
N ARG A 37 -22.99 -0.27 -9.63
CA ARG A 37 -22.64 -0.77 -8.29
C ARG A 37 -22.79 -2.29 -8.17
N ALA A 38 -23.67 -2.89 -8.96
CA ALA A 38 -23.86 -4.34 -9.03
C ALA A 38 -22.60 -5.09 -9.51
N GLU A 39 -21.71 -4.43 -10.27
CA GLU A 39 -20.43 -4.99 -10.72
C GLU A 39 -19.32 -4.88 -9.65
N LYS A 40 -19.67 -4.55 -8.39
CA LYS A 40 -18.70 -4.45 -7.29
C LYS A 40 -17.90 -5.74 -7.16
N ASN A 41 -16.60 -5.60 -7.21
CA ASN A 41 -15.63 -6.68 -7.01
C ASN A 41 -14.47 -6.21 -6.13
N ARG A 42 -13.51 -7.11 -5.87
CA ARG A 42 -12.31 -6.81 -5.09
C ARG A 42 -11.52 -5.62 -5.64
N SER A 43 -11.33 -5.54 -6.96
CA SER A 43 -10.62 -4.44 -7.61
C SER A 43 -11.32 -3.10 -7.39
N THR A 44 -12.66 -3.09 -7.34
CA THR A 44 -13.45 -1.90 -7.01
C THR A 44 -13.15 -1.42 -5.58
N GLU A 45 -13.07 -2.33 -4.62
CA GLU A 45 -12.76 -2.00 -3.22
C GLU A 45 -11.36 -1.42 -3.08
N ILE A 46 -10.38 -1.99 -3.80
CA ILE A 46 -9.01 -1.49 -3.81
C ILE A 46 -8.97 -0.08 -4.41
N LEU A 47 -9.58 0.14 -5.56
CA LEU A 47 -9.63 1.47 -6.20
C LEU A 47 -10.37 2.51 -5.36
N LEU A 48 -11.43 2.13 -4.63
CA LEU A 48 -12.13 2.98 -3.67
C LEU A 48 -11.21 3.36 -2.49
N SER A 49 -10.55 2.37 -1.88
CA SER A 49 -9.65 2.60 -0.74
C SER A 49 -8.45 3.47 -1.09
N ARG A 50 -7.99 3.41 -2.34
CA ARG A 50 -6.92 4.25 -2.90
C ARG A 50 -7.42 5.63 -3.36
N GLY A 51 -8.73 5.91 -3.25
CA GLY A 51 -9.32 7.18 -3.64
C GLY A 51 -9.20 7.48 -5.14
N MET A 52 -9.20 6.44 -5.98
CA MET A 52 -9.13 6.56 -7.44
C MET A 52 -10.51 6.57 -8.10
N ILE A 53 -11.48 5.93 -7.46
CA ILE A 53 -12.90 5.92 -7.85
C ILE A 53 -13.75 6.32 -6.64
N LEU A 54 -15.00 6.69 -6.90
CA LEU A 54 -16.01 7.02 -5.89
C LEU A 54 -17.34 6.37 -6.25
N LEU A 55 -18.24 6.24 -5.26
CA LEU A 55 -19.63 5.96 -5.54
C LEU A 55 -20.33 7.25 -5.98
N SER A 56 -21.14 7.20 -7.03
CA SER A 56 -21.92 8.32 -7.52
C SER A 56 -22.90 8.84 -6.45
N GLY A 57 -23.33 10.10 -6.57
CA GLY A 57 -24.18 10.75 -5.57
C GLY A 57 -25.53 10.05 -5.33
N ASP A 58 -26.05 9.36 -6.35
CA ASP A 58 -27.26 8.52 -6.27
C ASP A 58 -26.97 7.08 -5.79
N GLY A 59 -25.72 6.73 -5.54
CA GLY A 59 -25.30 5.43 -5.04
C GLY A 59 -25.36 4.30 -6.07
N SER A 60 -25.62 4.59 -7.35
CA SER A 60 -25.93 3.57 -8.37
C SER A 60 -24.70 3.07 -9.13
N ARG A 61 -23.62 3.85 -9.18
CA ARG A 61 -22.43 3.57 -10.00
C ARG A 61 -21.12 3.91 -9.29
N PHE A 62 -20.06 3.21 -9.66
CA PHE A 62 -18.68 3.63 -9.36
C PHE A 62 -18.17 4.49 -10.51
N ILE A 63 -17.69 5.69 -10.20
CA ILE A 63 -17.16 6.66 -11.16
C ILE A 63 -15.70 6.94 -10.87
N ALA A 64 -14.89 7.13 -11.91
CA ALA A 64 -13.49 7.49 -11.74
C ALA A 64 -13.37 8.96 -11.34
N LEU A 65 -12.43 9.26 -10.45
CA LEU A 65 -11.94 10.62 -10.31
C LEU A 65 -11.08 10.98 -11.53
N HIS A 66 -10.98 12.28 -11.79
CA HIS A 66 -10.04 12.80 -12.77
C HIS A 66 -8.63 12.20 -12.50
N PRO A 67 -7.91 11.66 -13.50
CA PRO A 67 -6.67 10.90 -13.27
C PRO A 67 -5.66 11.65 -12.40
N ARG A 68 -5.50 12.97 -12.59
CA ARG A 68 -4.63 13.80 -11.74
C ARG A 68 -4.98 13.70 -10.25
N LEU A 69 -6.28 13.71 -9.90
CA LEU A 69 -6.75 13.59 -8.52
C LEU A 69 -6.65 12.15 -8.02
N GLY A 70 -7.03 11.17 -8.85
CA GLY A 70 -6.93 9.75 -8.48
C GLY A 70 -5.49 9.33 -8.15
N ILE A 71 -4.52 9.75 -8.97
CA ILE A 71 -3.10 9.47 -8.76
C ILE A 71 -2.56 10.23 -7.54
N ALA A 72 -2.95 11.50 -7.34
CA ALA A 72 -2.54 12.25 -6.14
C ALA A 72 -3.09 11.62 -4.85
N ASN A 73 -4.34 11.16 -4.86
CA ASN A 73 -4.95 10.45 -3.74
C ASN A 73 -4.23 9.13 -3.47
N TYR A 74 -3.91 8.36 -4.52
CA TYR A 74 -3.14 7.13 -4.39
C TYR A 74 -1.83 7.36 -3.62
N PHE A 75 -1.02 8.35 -4.04
CA PHE A 75 0.26 8.63 -3.38
C PHE A 75 0.10 9.08 -1.93
N ARG A 76 -0.93 9.88 -1.62
CA ARG A 76 -1.24 10.26 -0.23
C ARG A 76 -1.53 9.04 0.63
N THR A 77 -2.44 8.18 0.19
CA THR A 77 -2.80 6.95 0.93
C THR A 77 -1.63 5.95 0.99
N TYR A 78 -0.83 5.87 -0.06
CA TYR A 78 0.39 5.06 -0.10
C TYR A 78 1.41 5.51 0.96
N GLN A 79 1.67 6.82 1.06
CA GLN A 79 2.58 7.39 2.06
C GLN A 79 2.12 7.10 3.49
N GLU A 80 0.82 7.26 3.76
CA GLU A 80 0.24 6.94 5.07
C GLU A 80 0.43 5.46 5.42
N ARG A 81 0.16 4.55 4.48
CA ARG A 81 0.34 3.11 4.65
C ARG A 81 1.79 2.75 4.96
N VAL A 82 2.74 3.20 4.12
CA VAL A 82 4.17 2.91 4.28
C VAL A 82 4.70 3.46 5.60
N THR A 83 4.30 4.69 5.97
CA THR A 83 4.70 5.30 7.24
C THR A 83 4.20 4.50 8.43
N ARG A 84 2.95 4.03 8.38
CA ARG A 84 2.38 3.16 9.42
C ARG A 84 3.13 1.84 9.52
N GLU A 85 3.37 1.16 8.40
CA GLU A 85 4.09 -0.12 8.37
C GLU A 85 5.52 0.00 8.91
N LEU A 86 6.24 1.08 8.55
CA LEU A 86 7.57 1.37 9.09
C LEU A 86 7.54 1.60 10.60
N ARG A 87 6.54 2.36 11.09
CA ARG A 87 6.38 2.63 12.53
C ARG A 87 6.09 1.33 13.30
N GLU A 88 5.19 0.50 12.80
CA GLU A 88 4.88 -0.79 13.41
C GLU A 88 6.09 -1.74 13.40
N ARG A 89 6.84 -1.76 12.29
CA ARG A 89 8.07 -2.55 12.18
C ARG A 89 9.12 -2.08 13.19
N ARG A 90 9.30 -0.76 13.35
CA ARG A 90 10.20 -0.19 14.35
C ARG A 90 9.82 -0.64 15.76
N MET A 91 8.54 -0.57 16.13
CA MET A 91 8.08 -1.02 17.45
C MET A 91 8.36 -2.51 17.70
N ARG A 92 8.29 -3.37 16.67
CA ARG A 92 8.64 -4.79 16.79
C ARG A 92 10.15 -4.99 16.98
N VAL A 93 10.96 -4.23 16.25
CA VAL A 93 12.43 -4.26 16.39
C VAL A 93 12.84 -3.77 17.78
N ASP A 94 12.24 -2.69 18.29
CA ASP A 94 12.56 -2.16 19.62
C ASP A 94 12.26 -3.21 20.71
N ARG A 95 11.16 -3.96 20.61
CA ARG A 95 10.88 -5.08 21.53
C ARG A 95 11.92 -6.19 21.44
N LEU A 96 12.30 -6.58 20.21
CA LEU A 96 13.32 -7.60 20.01
C LEU A 96 14.67 -7.17 20.61
N ILE A 97 15.04 -5.90 20.48
CA ILE A 97 16.26 -5.36 21.12
C ILE A 97 16.20 -5.56 22.63
N LEU A 98 15.08 -5.22 23.26
CA LEU A 98 14.90 -5.39 24.72
C LEU A 98 15.00 -6.87 25.15
N GLU A 99 14.53 -7.80 24.32
CA GLU A 99 14.66 -9.24 24.57
C GLU A 99 16.11 -9.75 24.40
N LEU A 100 16.89 -9.12 23.51
CA LEU A 100 18.28 -9.50 23.23
C LEU A 100 19.29 -8.92 24.24
N ILE A 101 18.99 -7.78 24.87
CA ILE A 101 19.87 -7.14 25.86
C ILE A 101 20.27 -8.13 26.99
N PRO A 102 19.33 -8.83 27.67
CA PRO A 102 19.71 -9.78 28.72
C PRO A 102 20.64 -10.90 28.25
N VAL A 103 20.48 -11.37 27.02
CA VAL A 103 21.34 -12.42 26.43
C VAL A 103 22.76 -11.89 26.25
N TYR A 104 22.89 -10.66 25.77
CA TYR A 104 24.17 -9.98 25.63
C TYR A 104 24.84 -9.75 26.99
N GLU A 105 24.09 -9.23 27.98
CA GLU A 105 24.59 -8.95 29.33
C GLU A 105 25.09 -10.22 30.01
N ALA A 106 24.30 -11.30 30.02
CA ALA A 106 24.69 -12.58 30.63
C ALA A 106 25.98 -13.16 30.01
N THR A 107 26.15 -13.03 28.69
CA THR A 107 27.37 -13.49 28.01
C THR A 107 28.58 -12.63 28.36
N THR A 108 28.36 -11.32 28.53
CA THR A 108 29.41 -10.35 28.82
C THR A 108 29.88 -10.46 30.27
N GLU A 109 28.95 -10.58 31.22
CA GLU A 109 29.26 -10.80 32.64
C GLU A 109 30.03 -12.11 32.85
N LYS A 110 29.62 -13.18 32.17
CA LYS A 110 30.34 -14.47 32.22
C LYS A 110 31.79 -14.34 31.75
N LYS A 111 32.03 -13.64 30.64
CA LYS A 111 33.39 -13.41 30.12
C LYS A 111 34.23 -12.55 31.07
N LEU A 112 33.64 -11.54 31.72
CA LEU A 112 34.34 -10.69 32.69
C LEU A 112 34.68 -11.45 33.98
N ALA A 113 33.79 -12.31 34.48
CA ALA A 113 34.05 -13.17 35.62
C ALA A 113 35.19 -14.18 35.36
N GLU A 114 35.27 -14.73 34.14
CA GLU A 114 36.35 -15.61 33.71
C GLU A 114 37.71 -14.87 33.56
N GLN A 115 37.71 -13.55 33.37
CA GLN A 115 38.93 -12.74 33.21
C GLN A 115 39.41 -12.09 34.52
N GLY A 116 38.53 -11.84 35.49
CA GLY A 116 38.87 -11.24 36.79
C GLY A 116 39.30 -12.24 37.88
N GLY A 117 39.22 -13.54 37.62
CA GLY A 117 39.62 -14.60 38.55
C GLY A 117 41.09 -15.04 38.40
N LYS A 118 42.04 -14.11 38.56
CA LYS A 118 43.47 -14.41 38.73
C LYS A 118 44.02 -13.77 39.99
#